data_AF-R4T8M7-F1
#
_entry.id   AF-R4T8M7-F1
#
_cell.length_a   1.000
_cell.length_b   1.000
_cell.length_c   1.000
_cell.angle_alpha   90.00
_cell.angle_beta   90.00
_cell.angle_gamma   90.00
#
_symmetry.space_group_name_H-M   'P 1'
#
loop_
_entity.id
_entity.type
_entity.pdbx_description
1 polymer ?
#
loop_
_entity_poly.entity_id
_entity_poly.type
_entity_poly.pdbx_seq_one_letter_code
_entity_poly.pdbx_strand_id
1 'polypeptide(L)'
;MTGEVRNLPREMPRQLKIVRVFLWVQAVLNVLVSALVTALAINELDHGNEEAGLALALAILGFVVAVVLIACATRISHGSPWVRPTVIAVEGLAVVMGLISLVNGGALTQLIGMGIAVGIIVTLNKPEESAWFKR
;
A
#
# COMPACT_ATOMS: atom_id res chain seq x y z
N MET A 1 36.43 -26.58 -15.91
CA MET A 1 36.82 -26.29 -14.52
C MET A 1 36.05 -25.06 -14.07
N THR A 2 35.12 -25.29 -13.15
CA THR A 2 34.70 -24.39 -12.06
C THR A 2 34.51 -22.89 -12.34
N GLY A 3 33.24 -22.51 -12.48
CA GLY A 3 32.56 -21.97 -11.31
C GLY A 3 32.87 -20.52 -10.94
N GLU A 4 32.85 -19.60 -11.89
CA GLU A 4 32.60 -18.20 -11.55
C GLU A 4 31.08 -18.00 -11.37
N VAL A 5 30.53 -18.68 -10.36
CA VAL A 5 29.22 -18.35 -9.79
C VAL A 5 29.45 -17.03 -9.09
N ARG A 6 29.43 -15.96 -9.88
CA ARG A 6 29.63 -14.59 -9.45
C ARG A 6 28.67 -14.37 -8.29
N ASN A 7 29.23 -14.36 -7.08
CA ASN A 7 28.60 -13.94 -5.84
C ASN A 7 28.28 -12.43 -5.94
N LEU A 8 27.48 -12.05 -6.94
CA LEU A 8 26.78 -10.79 -6.89
C LEU A 8 25.93 -10.89 -5.63
N PRO A 9 26.03 -9.92 -4.69
CA PRO A 9 24.97 -9.73 -3.72
C PRO A 9 23.71 -9.75 -4.56
N ARG A 10 22.84 -10.76 -4.41
CA ARG A 10 21.69 -10.92 -5.29
C ARG A 10 20.86 -9.67 -5.10
N GLU A 11 21.04 -8.69 -5.98
CA GLU A 11 20.54 -7.35 -5.75
C GLU A 11 19.02 -7.44 -5.81
N MET A 12 18.37 -6.76 -4.86
CA MET A 12 16.92 -6.72 -4.80
C MET A 12 16.38 -6.35 -6.20
N PRO A 13 15.49 -7.17 -6.80
CA PRO A 13 14.94 -6.94 -8.12
C PRO A 13 14.51 -5.49 -8.30
N ARG A 14 14.85 -4.88 -9.43
CA ARG A 14 14.58 -3.45 -9.67
C ARG A 14 13.09 -3.11 -9.51
N GLN A 15 12.20 -4.07 -9.80
CA GLN A 15 10.76 -3.93 -9.61
C GLN A 15 10.38 -3.88 -8.11
N LEU A 16 11.02 -4.68 -7.25
CA LEU A 16 10.82 -4.63 -5.80
C LEU A 16 11.31 -3.31 -5.17
N LYS A 17 12.36 -2.68 -5.73
CA LYS A 17 12.79 -1.33 -5.34
C LYS A 17 11.70 -0.30 -5.67
N ILE A 18 11.06 -0.40 -6.84
CA ILE A 18 9.95 0.49 -7.24
C ILE A 18 8.74 0.28 -6.32
N VAL A 19 8.34 -0.97 -6.06
CA VAL A 19 7.24 -1.29 -5.14
C VAL A 19 7.51 -0.73 -3.75
N ARG A 20 8.74 -0.85 -3.23
CA ARG A 20 9.11 -0.27 -1.94
C ARG A 20 8.94 1.25 -1.91
N VAL A 21 9.42 1.96 -2.93
CA VAL A 21 9.25 3.42 -3.03
C VAL A 21 7.77 3.77 -3.08
N PHE A 22 7.00 3.02 -3.87
CA PHE A 22 5.56 3.26 -3.99
C PHE A 22 4.81 3.03 -2.67
N LEU A 23 5.10 1.94 -1.95
CA LEU A 23 4.53 1.69 -0.63
C LEU A 23 4.87 2.81 0.37
N TRP A 24 6.08 3.37 0.29
CA TRP A 24 6.47 4.53 1.11
C TRP A 24 5.67 5.78 0.76
N VAL A 25 5.56 6.10 -0.53
CA VAL A 25 4.77 7.24 -1.00
C VAL A 25 3.30 7.06 -0.59
N GLN A 26 2.74 5.87 -0.80
CA GLN A 26 1.37 5.53 -0.44
C GLN A 26 1.14 5.62 1.07
N ALA A 27 2.08 5.16 1.90
CA ALA A 27 1.99 5.30 3.34
C ALA A 27 1.98 6.76 3.78
N VAL A 28 2.89 7.58 3.25
CA VAL A 28 2.96 9.02 3.57
C VAL A 28 1.67 9.72 3.15
N LEU A 29 1.15 9.42 1.95
CA LEU A 29 -0.13 9.97 1.48
C LEU A 29 -1.29 9.53 2.38
N ASN A 30 -1.35 8.27 2.81
CA ASN A 30 -2.38 7.80 3.74
C ASN A 30 -2.30 8.55 5.08
N VAL A 31 -1.10 8.76 5.64
CA VAL A 31 -0.93 9.56 6.86
C VAL A 31 -1.44 10.99 6.66
N LEU A 32 -1.09 11.64 5.54
CA LEU A 32 -1.52 13.01 5.25
C LEU A 32 -3.05 13.11 5.11
N VAL A 33 -3.66 12.17 4.37
CA VAL A 33 -5.11 12.12 4.21
C VAL A 33 -5.80 11.85 5.55
N SER A 34 -5.34 10.87 6.33
CA SER A 34 -5.87 10.59 7.67
C SER A 34 -5.76 11.78 8.61
N ALA A 35 -4.63 12.49 8.61
CA ALA A 35 -4.44 13.69 9.41
C ALA A 35 -5.40 14.80 8.99
N LEU A 36 -5.59 15.02 7.68
CA LEU A 36 -6.53 16.00 7.17
C LEU A 36 -7.98 15.65 7.53
N VAL A 37 -8.39 14.40 7.31
CA VAL A 37 -9.74 13.93 7.67
C VAL A 37 -9.97 14.02 9.17
N THR A 38 -8.97 13.74 10.00
CA THR A 38 -9.05 13.93 11.46
C THR A 38 -9.28 15.41 11.81
N ALA A 39 -8.53 16.33 11.19
CA ALA A 39 -8.65 17.76 11.44
C ALA A 39 -10.05 18.30 11.04
N LEU A 40 -10.56 17.85 9.88
CA LEU A 40 -11.92 18.17 9.43
C LEU A 40 -12.97 17.60 10.39
N ALA A 41 -12.84 16.31 10.73
CA ALA A 41 -13.77 15.62 11.63
C ALA A 41 -13.83 16.28 13.01
N ILE A 42 -12.69 16.66 13.61
CA ILE A 42 -12.67 17.37 14.90
C ILE A 42 -13.40 18.70 14.78
N ASN A 43 -13.17 19.44 13.69
CA ASN A 43 -13.86 20.71 13.45
C ASN A 43 -15.37 20.50 13.29
N GLU A 44 -15.84 19.50 12.53
CA GLU A 44 -17.28 19.18 12.44
C GLU A 44 -17.89 18.68 13.76
N LEU A 45 -17.12 17.94 14.57
CA LEU A 45 -17.56 17.47 15.89
C LEU A 45 -17.81 18.65 16.84
N ASP A 46 -16.96 19.68 16.79
CA ASP A 46 -17.13 20.93 17.55
C ASP A 46 -18.38 21.72 17.12
N HIS A 47 -18.86 21.50 15.89
CA HIS A 47 -20.13 22.06 15.40
C HIS A 47 -21.35 21.17 15.70
N GLY A 48 -21.15 20.05 16.40
CA GLY A 48 -22.23 19.14 16.81
C GLY A 48 -22.73 18.22 15.70
N ASN A 49 -21.97 18.02 14.62
CA ASN A 49 -22.36 17.12 13.54
C ASN A 49 -22.02 15.65 13.90
N GLU A 50 -23.03 14.78 13.91
CA GLU A 50 -22.88 13.35 14.23
C GLU A 50 -22.07 12.59 13.16
N GLU A 51 -22.03 13.08 11.91
CA GLU A 51 -21.27 12.46 10.82
C GLU A 51 -19.75 12.53 11.03
N ALA A 52 -19.27 13.44 11.88
CA ALA A 52 -17.86 13.52 12.24
C ALA A 52 -17.34 12.26 12.93
N GLY A 53 -18.18 11.52 13.65
CA GLY A 53 -17.78 10.24 14.25
C GLY A 53 -17.38 9.21 13.19
N LEU A 54 -18.08 9.18 12.05
CA LEU A 54 -17.77 8.28 10.94
C LEU A 54 -16.49 8.71 10.20
N ALA A 55 -16.30 10.02 10.01
CA ALA A 55 -15.07 10.56 9.44
C ALA A 55 -13.84 10.26 10.32
N LEU A 56 -13.99 10.34 11.64
CA LEU A 56 -12.93 10.03 12.61
C LEU A 56 -12.57 8.53 12.59
N ALA A 57 -13.58 7.65 12.50
CA ALA A 57 -13.37 6.21 12.32
C ALA A 57 -12.60 5.90 11.01
N LEU A 58 -12.95 6.55 9.90
CA LEU A 58 -12.24 6.43 8.62
C LEU A 58 -10.79 6.94 8.72
N ALA A 59 -10.55 8.03 9.43
CA ALA A 59 -9.21 8.56 9.63
C ALA A 59 -8.32 7.57 10.41
N ILE A 60 -8.84 6.97 11.49
CA ILE A 60 -8.15 5.92 12.26
C ILE A 60 -7.84 4.73 11.37
N LEU A 61 -8.79 4.28 10.55
CA LEU A 61 -8.55 3.18 9.61
C LEU A 61 -7.40 3.51 8.65
N GLY A 62 -7.35 4.73 8.10
CA GLY A 62 -6.26 5.16 7.23
C GLY A 62 -4.89 5.19 7.93
N PHE A 63 -4.84 5.54 9.23
CA PHE A 63 -3.60 5.42 10.02
C PHE A 63 -3.16 3.96 10.19
N VAL A 64 -4.10 3.06 10.47
CA VAL A 64 -3.81 1.61 10.56
C VAL A 64 -3.25 1.10 9.24
N VAL A 65 -3.88 1.47 8.11
CA VAL A 65 -3.40 1.11 6.77
C VAL A 65 -2.00 1.66 6.51
N ALA A 66 -1.73 2.92 6.88
CA ALA A 66 -0.40 3.51 6.73
C ALA A 66 0.67 2.75 7.53
N VAL A 67 0.38 2.37 8.78
CA VAL A 67 1.31 1.57 9.60
C VAL A 67 1.60 0.22 8.95
N VAL A 68 0.57 -0.45 8.43
CA VAL A 68 0.73 -1.73 7.70
C VAL A 68 1.60 -1.54 6.46
N LEU A 69 1.39 -0.47 5.68
CA LEU A 69 2.18 -0.17 4.50
C LEU A 69 3.65 0.10 4.84
N ILE A 70 3.93 0.83 5.93
CA ILE A 70 5.30 1.07 6.42
C ILE A 70 5.96 -0.24 6.86
N ALA A 71 5.23 -1.09 7.59
CA ALA A 71 5.72 -2.41 7.99
C ALA A 71 6.04 -3.29 6.77
N CYS A 72 5.21 -3.25 5.72
CA CYS A 72 5.48 -3.92 4.45
C CYS A 72 6.70 -3.33 3.74
N ALA A 73 6.81 -2.01 3.64
CA ALA A 73 7.90 -1.32 2.94
C ALA A 73 9.27 -1.52 3.62
N THR A 74 9.30 -1.70 4.94
CA THR A 74 10.52 -2.03 5.69
C THR A 74 10.89 -3.51 5.52
N ARG A 75 9.91 -4.42 5.67
CA ARG A 75 10.12 -5.88 5.59
C ARG A 75 10.35 -6.40 4.16
N ILE A 76 9.91 -5.70 3.11
CA ILE A 76 10.16 -6.09 1.72
C ILE A 76 11.67 -6.12 1.41
N SER A 77 12.44 -5.27 2.09
CA SER A 77 13.91 -5.22 1.98
C SER A 77 14.59 -6.45 2.59
N HIS A 78 13.92 -7.15 3.51
CA HIS A 78 14.41 -8.37 4.14
C HIS A 78 13.98 -9.65 3.42
N GLY A 79 13.20 -9.56 2.32
CA GLY A 79 12.72 -10.75 1.59
C GLY A 79 11.73 -11.60 2.38
N SER A 80 11.03 -11.02 3.36
CA SER A 80 10.15 -11.80 4.25
C SER A 80 8.90 -12.34 3.51
N PRO A 81 8.61 -13.66 3.57
CA PRO A 81 7.52 -14.29 2.83
C PRO A 81 6.12 -13.77 3.17
N TRP A 82 5.96 -13.19 4.36
CA TRP A 82 4.69 -12.61 4.83
C TRP A 82 4.32 -11.30 4.13
N VAL A 83 5.26 -10.64 3.45
CA VAL A 83 5.00 -9.34 2.80
C VAL A 83 4.11 -9.51 1.58
N ARG A 84 4.30 -10.59 0.80
CA ARG A 84 3.50 -10.84 -0.41
C ARG A 84 2.01 -10.96 -0.14
N PRO A 85 1.52 -11.88 0.73
CA PRO A 85 0.08 -11.97 0.99
C PRO A 85 -0.47 -10.69 1.62
N THR A 86 0.31 -10.02 2.47
CA THR A 86 -0.11 -8.76 3.11
C THR A 86 -0.29 -7.63 2.09
N VAL A 87 0.69 -7.41 1.21
CA VAL A 87 0.59 -6.36 0.18
C VAL A 87 -0.53 -6.70 -0.80
N ILE A 88 -0.68 -7.96 -1.21
CA ILE A 88 -1.79 -8.38 -2.06
C ILE A 88 -3.15 -8.12 -1.38
N ALA A 89 -3.28 -8.39 -0.08
CA ALA A 89 -4.50 -8.10 0.66
C ALA A 89 -4.79 -6.60 0.74
N VAL A 90 -3.77 -5.78 1.03
CA VAL A 90 -3.92 -4.31 1.13
C VAL A 90 -4.24 -3.68 -0.22
N GLU A 91 -3.51 -4.04 -1.28
CA GLU A 91 -3.75 -3.56 -2.64
C GLU A 91 -5.08 -4.09 -3.18
N GLY A 92 -5.44 -5.34 -2.87
CA GLY A 92 -6.74 -5.91 -3.22
C GLY A 92 -7.90 -5.15 -2.57
N LEU A 93 -7.75 -4.79 -1.29
CA LEU A 93 -8.72 -3.94 -0.59
C LEU A 93 -8.79 -2.54 -1.22
N ALA A 94 -7.65 -1.95 -1.57
CA ALA A 94 -7.62 -0.65 -2.25
C ALA A 94 -8.34 -0.69 -3.61
N VAL A 95 -8.18 -1.77 -4.37
CA VAL A 95 -8.90 -1.98 -5.63
C VAL A 95 -10.40 -2.10 -5.41
N VAL A 96 -10.84 -2.90 -4.44
CA VAL A 96 -12.27 -3.06 -4.12
C VAL A 96 -12.89 -1.74 -3.67
N MET A 97 -12.21 -1.01 -2.79
CA MET A 97 -12.65 0.32 -2.35
C MET A 97 -12.69 1.33 -3.50
N GLY A 98 -11.70 1.31 -4.39
CA GLY A 98 -11.69 2.11 -5.62
C GLY A 98 -12.88 1.77 -6.53
N LEU A 99 -13.22 0.48 -6.65
CA LEU A 99 -14.36 0.02 -7.45
C LEU A 99 -15.70 0.51 -6.88
N ILE A 100 -15.90 0.36 -5.57
CA ILE A 100 -17.10 0.83 -4.86
C ILE A 100 -17.25 2.34 -5.04
N SER A 101 -16.16 3.08 -4.88
CA SER A 101 -16.18 4.53 -5.01
C SER A 101 -16.45 4.96 -6.46
N LEU A 102 -15.89 4.28 -7.46
CA LEU A 102 -16.17 4.56 -8.87
C LEU A 102 -17.67 4.37 -9.21
N VAL A 103 -18.30 3.30 -8.69
CA VAL A 103 -19.74 3.05 -8.87
C VAL A 103 -20.60 4.13 -8.21
N ASN A 104 -20.13 4.73 -7.12
CA ASN A 104 -20.79 5.84 -6.42
C ASN A 104 -20.51 7.23 -7.03
N GLY A 105 -19.94 7.31 -8.24
CA GLY A 105 -19.61 8.58 -8.89
C GLY A 105 -18.25 9.17 -8.48
N GLY A 106 -17.36 8.34 -7.95
CA GLY A 106 -16.01 8.71 -7.55
C GLY A 106 -15.13 9.23 -8.69
N ALA A 107 -14.06 9.93 -8.32
CA ALA A 107 -13.18 10.60 -9.26
C ALA A 107 -12.43 9.62 -10.18
N LEU A 108 -12.23 10.01 -11.44
CA LEU A 108 -11.43 9.27 -12.44
C LEU A 108 -9.99 8.98 -11.96
N THR A 109 -9.47 9.77 -11.02
CA THR A 109 -8.17 9.55 -10.36
C THR A 109 -8.10 8.21 -9.61
N GLN A 110 -9.23 7.63 -9.20
CA GLN A 110 -9.28 6.31 -8.57
C GLN A 110 -8.92 5.17 -9.53
N LEU A 111 -9.17 5.33 -10.84
CA LEU A 111 -8.74 4.36 -11.85
C LEU A 111 -7.21 4.27 -11.94
N ILE A 112 -6.52 5.41 -11.77
CA ILE A 112 -5.06 5.45 -11.75
C ILE A 112 -4.53 4.69 -10.53
N GLY A 113 -5.10 4.95 -9.35
CA GLY A 113 -4.76 4.24 -8.11
C GLY A 113 -4.98 2.72 -8.23
N MET A 114 -6.12 2.30 -8.78
CA MET A 114 -6.42 0.90 -9.07
C MET A 114 -5.41 0.27 -10.04
N GLY A 115 -5.08 0.97 -11.13
CA GLY A 115 -4.13 0.46 -12.12
C GLY A 115 -2.75 0.23 -11.51
N ILE A 116 -2.32 1.11 -10.61
CA ILE A 116 -1.05 0.94 -9.90
C ILE A 116 -1.12 -0.22 -8.91
N ALA A 117 -2.21 -0.34 -8.15
CA ALA A 117 -2.43 -1.45 -7.22
C ALA A 117 -2.37 -2.82 -7.92
N VAL A 118 -3.05 -2.94 -9.07
CA VAL A 118 -2.98 -4.13 -9.93
C VAL A 118 -1.55 -4.36 -10.43
N GLY A 119 -0.86 -3.30 -10.86
CA GLY A 119 0.54 -3.37 -11.27
C GLY A 119 1.46 -3.93 -10.18
N ILE A 120 1.25 -3.54 -8.92
CA ILE A 120 2.01 -4.05 -7.76
C ILE A 120 1.70 -5.52 -7.52
N ILE A 121 0.42 -5.93 -7.56
CA ILE A 121 0.02 -7.33 -7.39
C ILE A 121 0.64 -8.22 -8.48
N VAL A 122 0.59 -7.79 -9.75
CA VAL A 122 1.15 -8.54 -10.88
C VAL A 122 2.66 -8.65 -10.77
N THR A 123 3.32 -7.54 -10.43
CA THR A 123 4.77 -7.48 -10.20
C THR A 123 5.17 -8.47 -9.10
N LEU A 124 4.53 -8.38 -7.94
CA LEU A 124 4.78 -9.29 -6.82
C LEU A 124 4.46 -10.75 -7.11
N ASN A 125 3.61 -11.08 -8.09
CA ASN A 125 3.32 -12.44 -8.51
C ASN A 125 4.30 -13.01 -9.54
N LYS A 126 5.21 -12.19 -10.10
CA LYS A 126 6.19 -12.71 -11.06
C LYS A 126 7.11 -13.75 -10.43
N PRO A 127 7.44 -14.83 -11.16
CA PRO A 127 8.27 -15.93 -10.65
C PRO A 127 9.68 -15.48 -10.23
N GLU A 128 10.24 -14.46 -10.87
CA GLU A 128 11.56 -13.89 -10.54
C GLU A 128 11.58 -13.20 -9.17
N GLU A 129 10.48 -12.54 -8.81
CA GLU A 129 10.33 -11.80 -7.55
C GLU A 129 9.85 -12.72 -6.43
N SER A 130 9.01 -13.71 -6.77
CA SER A 130 8.62 -14.82 -5.91
C SER A 130 9.81 -15.54 -5.28
N ALA A 131 10.87 -15.73 -6.07
CA ALA A 131 12.09 -16.39 -5.62
C ALA A 131 12.87 -15.59 -4.57
N TRP A 132 12.69 -14.26 -4.50
CA TRP A 132 13.31 -13.42 -3.47
C TRP A 132 12.69 -13.67 -2.09
N PHE A 133 11.40 -13.99 -2.05
CA PHE A 133 10.66 -14.22 -0.81
C PHE A 133 10.70 -15.67 -0.30
N LYS A 134 11.19 -16.61 -1.12
CA LYS A 134 11.41 -18.03 -0.76
C LYS A 134 12.79 -18.30 -0.14
N ARG A 135 13.52 -17.24 0.24
CA ARG A 135 14.89 -17.31 0.73
C ARG A 135 14.96 -17.64 2.21
#